data_AF-A0A1B9GLG8-F1
#
_entry.id   AF-A0A1B9GLG8-F1
#
_cell.length_a   1.000
_cell.length_b   1.000
_cell.length_c   1.000
_cell.angle_alpha   90.00
_cell.angle_beta   90.00
_cell.angle_gamma   90.00
#
_symmetry.space_group_name_H-M   'P 1'
#
loop_
_entity.id
_entity.type
_entity.pdbx_description
1 polymer ?
#
loop_
_entity_poly.entity_id
_entity_poly.type
_entity_poly.pdbx_seq_one_letter_code
_entity_poly.pdbx_strand_id
1 'polypeptide(L)'
;MAHQVEIPHILRENSIFQSFEPLKHLIDDTGTVALPATDEIVSSLHNFIQASSVVQGSSSPAMVAALKLETALLSTEQSPGRDRDDSLLDRIENLINDKFKAFDDRFKTFDDKFKTFDDRIKTFDEQIIAIRTVVDKMEWREQETAARARNRSRSAAGIPWIAVPSHVHGRSAPGGVKQPLKSIADVIGLEGTALGEWLRLYEIEETGTLADQKRTLIDFLSGVSH
;
A
#
# COMPACT_ATOMS: atom_id res chain seq x y z
N MET A 1 11.22 12.26 62.06
CA MET A 1 12.04 12.10 60.84
C MET A 1 11.14 12.41 59.66
N ALA A 2 11.42 13.49 58.92
CA ALA A 2 10.62 13.82 57.74
C ALA A 2 10.76 12.67 56.73
N HIS A 3 9.64 12.16 56.25
CA HIS A 3 9.65 11.10 55.24
C HIS A 3 10.00 11.77 53.90
N GLN A 4 10.91 11.18 53.13
CA GLN A 4 11.32 11.70 51.83
C GLN A 4 10.91 10.70 50.76
N VAL A 5 10.43 11.20 49.62
CA VAL A 5 10.13 10.38 48.44
C VAL A 5 11.20 10.64 47.38
N GLU A 6 11.84 9.57 46.91
CA GLU A 6 12.85 9.66 45.86
C GLU A 6 12.20 9.83 44.49
N ILE A 7 12.73 10.77 43.70
CA ILE A 7 12.29 10.97 42.32
C ILE A 7 12.90 9.89 41.43
N PRO A 8 12.07 9.13 40.68
CA PRO A 8 12.55 8.16 39.71
C PRO A 8 13.61 8.75 38.77
N HIS A 9 14.72 8.03 38.58
CA HIS A 9 15.83 8.46 37.71
C HIS A 9 15.38 8.90 36.31
N ILE A 10 14.40 8.18 35.75
CA ILE A 10 13.83 8.45 34.42
C ILE A 10 13.20 9.86 34.34
N LEU A 11 12.64 10.38 35.44
CA LEU A 11 12.12 11.75 35.49
C LEU A 11 13.25 12.77 35.61
N ARG A 12 14.28 12.45 36.40
CA ARG A 12 15.45 13.33 36.55
C ARG A 12 16.19 13.54 35.23
N GLU A 13 16.18 12.56 34.33
CA GLU A 13 16.78 12.67 33.01
C GLU A 13 15.84 13.30 31.96
N ASN A 14 14.56 13.51 32.28
CA ASN A 14 13.60 14.05 31.34
C ASN A 14 13.74 15.58 31.23
N SER A 15 14.12 16.07 30.05
CA SER A 15 14.37 17.50 29.79
C SER A 15 13.15 18.40 29.99
N ILE A 16 11.93 17.86 29.81
CA ILE A 16 10.67 18.59 30.04
C ILE A 16 10.37 18.67 31.55
N PHE A 17 10.65 17.59 32.28
CA PHE A 17 10.48 17.58 33.73
C PHE A 17 11.45 18.57 34.41
N GLN A 18 12.70 18.59 33.94
CA GLN A 18 13.74 19.50 34.43
C GLN A 18 13.48 20.98 34.10
N SER A 19 12.69 21.28 33.05
CA SER A 19 12.30 22.65 32.71
C SER A 19 11.10 23.17 33.51
N PHE A 20 10.51 22.34 34.37
CA PHE A 20 9.35 22.69 35.18
C PHE A 20 9.78 23.48 36.43
N GLU A 21 9.95 24.79 36.27
CA GLU A 21 10.37 25.72 37.33
C GLU A 21 9.62 25.58 38.68
N PRO A 22 8.30 25.31 38.72
CA PRO A 22 7.59 25.11 39.99
C PRO A 22 8.08 23.93 40.84
N LEU A 23 8.71 22.91 40.25
CA LEU A 23 9.22 21.74 41.01
C LEU A 23 10.68 21.93 41.44
N LYS A 24 11.44 22.76 40.73
CA LYS A 24 12.89 22.86 40.87
C LYS A 24 13.36 23.32 42.25
N HIS A 25 12.57 24.16 42.91
CA HIS A 25 12.87 24.65 44.25
C HIS A 25 12.40 23.72 45.38
N LEU A 26 11.62 22.68 45.04
CA LEU A 26 11.00 21.73 45.96
C LEU A 26 11.72 20.37 45.98
N ILE A 27 12.64 20.17 45.03
CA ILE A 27 13.49 18.99 44.90
C ILE A 27 14.85 19.32 45.52
N ASP A 28 15.31 18.53 46.47
CA ASP A 28 16.65 18.73 47.04
C ASP A 28 17.78 18.31 46.07
N ASP A 29 19.01 18.69 46.38
CA ASP A 29 20.20 18.37 45.57
C ASP A 29 20.42 16.84 45.40
N THR A 30 19.72 16.01 46.18
CA THR A 30 19.78 14.55 46.12
C THR A 30 18.66 13.93 45.25
N GLY A 31 17.73 14.75 44.75
CA GLY A 31 16.60 14.29 43.94
C GLY A 31 15.47 13.70 44.77
N THR A 32 15.30 14.15 46.01
CA THR A 32 14.20 13.76 46.89
C THR A 32 13.30 14.93 47.22
N VAL A 33 12.05 14.63 47.56
CA VAL A 33 11.03 15.59 47.97
C VAL A 33 10.64 15.30 49.41
N ALA A 34 10.61 16.33 50.25
CA ALA A 34 10.20 16.21 51.64
C ALA A 34 8.68 16.11 51.78
N LEU A 35 8.21 15.22 52.67
CA LEU A 35 6.80 15.10 53.07
C LEU A 35 6.50 15.87 54.37
N PRO A 36 5.27 16.41 54.55
CA PRO A 36 4.15 16.35 53.61
C PRO A 36 4.37 17.24 52.38
N ALA A 37 4.02 16.72 51.21
CA ALA A 37 4.22 17.41 49.95
C ALA A 37 3.33 18.67 49.95
N THR A 38 3.84 19.83 49.56
CA THR A 38 2.96 20.98 49.40
C THR A 38 1.97 20.72 48.25
N ASP A 39 0.71 21.14 48.38
CA ASP A 39 -0.32 21.06 47.32
C ASP A 39 0.19 21.57 45.95
N GLU A 40 1.17 22.46 46.01
CA GLU A 40 1.91 23.03 44.88
C GLU A 40 2.72 21.98 44.09
N ILE A 41 3.30 20.97 44.75
CA ILE A 41 4.06 19.87 44.11
C ILE A 41 3.11 18.98 43.33
N VAL A 42 2.01 18.55 43.95
CA VAL A 42 1.00 17.70 43.31
C VAL A 42 0.39 18.43 42.11
N SER A 43 0.01 19.69 42.29
CA SER A 43 -0.55 20.52 41.21
C SER A 43 0.45 20.70 40.06
N SER A 44 1.73 20.86 40.37
CA SER A 44 2.79 21.00 39.37
C SER A 44 3.03 19.70 38.62
N LEU A 45 3.02 18.57 39.30
CA LEU A 45 3.15 17.25 38.68
C LEU A 45 1.95 16.95 37.77
N HIS A 46 0.74 17.34 38.19
CA HIS A 46 -0.48 17.22 37.41
C HIS A 46 -0.41 18.02 36.10
N ASN A 47 0.05 19.27 36.18
CA ASN A 47 0.27 20.12 35.01
C ASN A 47 1.33 19.53 34.07
N PHE A 48 2.41 18.98 34.62
CA PHE A 48 3.43 18.28 33.83
C PHE A 48 2.86 17.06 33.09
N ILE A 49 2.07 16.23 33.76
CA ILE A 49 1.40 15.05 33.17
C ILE A 49 0.44 15.48 32.06
N GLN A 50 -0.31 16.55 32.27
CA GLN A 50 -1.24 17.09 31.26
C GLN A 50 -0.48 17.58 30.02
N ALA A 51 0.55 18.42 30.20
CA ALA A 51 1.37 18.95 29.10
C ALA A 51 2.12 17.83 28.35
N SER A 52 2.70 16.88 29.08
CA SER A 52 3.47 15.78 28.50
C SER A 52 2.60 14.80 27.70
N SER A 53 1.34 14.63 28.10
CA SER A 53 0.39 13.78 27.36
C SER A 53 0.08 14.28 25.95
N VAL A 54 0.23 15.59 25.71
CA VAL A 54 0.06 16.21 24.39
C VAL A 54 1.29 16.01 23.51
N VAL A 55 2.49 16.04 24.10
CA VAL A 55 3.76 16.08 23.37
C VAL A 55 4.35 14.68 23.14
N GLN A 56 4.30 13.77 24.11
CA GLN A 56 5.04 12.50 24.08
C GLN A 56 4.16 11.25 24.06
N GLY A 57 2.84 11.41 24.20
CA GLY A 57 1.90 10.29 24.34
C GLY A 57 1.94 9.63 25.72
N SER A 58 0.84 8.97 26.10
CA SER A 58 0.61 8.41 27.44
C SER A 58 1.50 7.23 27.83
N SER A 59 2.30 6.71 26.89
CA SER A 59 3.13 5.51 27.07
C SER A 59 4.61 5.83 27.30
N SER A 60 5.00 7.10 27.43
CA SER A 60 6.40 7.43 27.70
C SER A 60 6.80 6.92 29.10
N PRO A 61 7.98 6.29 29.26
CA PRO A 61 8.46 5.83 30.56
C PRO A 61 8.49 6.94 31.62
N ALA A 62 8.75 8.18 31.20
CA ALA A 62 8.70 9.36 32.06
C ALA A 62 7.28 9.68 32.53
N MET A 63 6.27 9.57 31.68
CA MET A 63 4.88 9.81 32.09
C MET A 63 4.38 8.77 33.09
N VAL A 64 4.73 7.49 32.88
CA VAL A 64 4.43 6.41 33.84
C VAL A 64 5.14 6.64 35.17
N ALA A 65 6.38 7.10 35.14
CA ALA A 65 7.13 7.44 36.35
C ALA A 65 6.53 8.64 37.09
N ALA A 66 6.07 9.68 36.38
CA ALA A 66 5.39 10.83 36.96
C ALA A 66 4.08 10.42 37.65
N LEU A 67 3.25 9.62 36.99
CA LEU A 67 2.00 9.10 37.56
C LEU A 67 2.25 8.28 38.84
N LYS A 68 3.29 7.42 38.83
CA LYS A 68 3.67 6.65 40.02
C LYS A 68 4.15 7.54 41.17
N LEU A 69 4.89 8.61 40.87
CA LEU A 69 5.36 9.58 41.86
C LEU A 69 4.19 10.40 42.43
N GLU A 70 3.25 10.86 41.59
CA GLU A 70 2.02 11.54 42.02
C GLU A 70 1.24 10.67 43.01
N THR A 71 1.05 9.40 42.66
CA THR A 71 0.32 8.42 43.46
C THR A 71 1.01 8.17 44.80
N ALA A 72 2.35 8.06 44.80
CA ALA A 72 3.12 7.83 46.02
C ALA A 72 3.04 9.04 46.97
N LEU A 73 3.16 10.27 46.45
CA LEU A 73 3.06 11.49 47.25
C LEU A 73 1.67 11.66 47.86
N LEU A 74 0.62 11.43 47.07
CA LEU A 74 -0.77 11.50 47.52
C LEU A 74 -1.12 10.42 48.56
N SER A 75 -0.59 9.20 48.40
CA SER A 75 -0.80 8.09 49.36
C SER A 75 -0.17 8.34 50.73
N THR A 76 0.84 9.22 50.80
CA THR A 76 1.56 9.53 52.05
C THR A 76 0.95 10.69 52.83
N GLU A 77 0.07 11.50 52.22
CA GLU A 77 -0.55 12.64 52.88
C GLU A 77 -1.82 12.31 53.70
N GLN A 78 -2.41 11.13 53.56
CA GLN A 78 -3.69 10.84 54.22
C GLN A 78 -3.79 9.47 54.89
N SER A 79 -3.98 9.49 56.20
CA SER A 79 -5.18 8.91 56.82
C SER A 79 -5.45 9.63 58.15
N PRO A 80 -6.71 9.95 58.54
CA PRO A 80 -7.93 9.21 58.21
C PRO A 80 -9.08 10.06 57.61
N GLY A 81 -9.77 9.50 56.61
CA GLY A 81 -11.01 10.04 56.07
C GLY A 81 -11.46 9.30 54.81
N ARG A 82 -12.12 8.15 54.99
CA ARG A 82 -12.49 7.14 53.97
C ARG A 82 -13.27 7.67 52.75
N ASP A 83 -13.92 8.83 52.86
CA ASP A 83 -14.77 9.37 51.78
C ASP A 83 -14.00 10.22 50.74
N ARG A 84 -12.77 10.65 51.03
CA ARG A 84 -11.94 11.39 50.05
C ARG A 84 -11.23 10.46 49.07
N ASP A 85 -10.85 9.27 49.51
CA ASP A 85 -10.14 8.26 48.72
C ASP A 85 -10.98 7.78 47.53
N ASP A 86 -12.27 7.50 47.73
CA ASP A 86 -13.14 7.00 46.65
C ASP A 86 -13.30 8.04 45.52
N SER A 87 -13.47 9.32 45.85
CA SER A 87 -13.66 10.36 44.81
C SER A 87 -12.39 10.65 43.99
N LEU A 88 -11.21 10.39 44.55
CA LEU A 88 -9.92 10.62 43.87
C LEU A 88 -9.55 9.41 43.02
N LEU A 89 -9.78 8.20 43.51
CA LEU A 89 -9.66 6.98 42.70
C LEU A 89 -10.62 7.02 41.51
N ASP A 90 -11.86 7.46 41.71
CA ASP A 90 -12.83 7.68 40.62
C ASP A 90 -12.32 8.70 39.59
N ARG A 91 -11.68 9.79 40.02
CA ARG A 91 -11.12 10.80 39.10
C ARG A 91 -9.95 10.25 38.30
N ILE A 92 -9.08 9.47 38.93
CA ILE A 92 -7.94 8.84 38.26
C ILE A 92 -8.42 7.78 37.28
N GLU A 93 -9.38 6.94 37.68
CA GLU A 93 -9.97 5.92 36.82
C GLU A 93 -10.65 6.56 35.59
N ASN A 94 -11.41 7.63 35.79
CA ASN A 94 -12.03 8.38 34.70
C ASN A 94 -10.98 9.01 33.76
N LEU A 95 -9.91 9.60 34.30
CA LEU A 95 -8.83 10.16 33.48
C LEU A 95 -8.11 9.09 32.64
N ILE A 96 -7.86 7.93 33.23
CA ILE A 96 -7.25 6.78 32.55
C ILE A 96 -8.19 6.28 31.44
N ASN A 97 -9.47 6.09 31.75
CA ASN A 97 -10.47 5.64 30.78
C ASN A 97 -10.64 6.63 29.61
N ASP A 98 -10.70 7.93 29.88
CA ASP A 98 -10.80 8.95 28.84
C ASP A 98 -9.57 8.95 27.93
N LYS A 99 -8.38 8.75 28.50
CA LYS A 99 -7.14 8.63 27.71
C LYS A 99 -7.10 7.34 26.90
N PHE A 100 -7.55 6.21 27.44
CA PHE A 100 -7.67 4.96 26.69
C PHE A 100 -8.65 5.08 25.52
N LYS A 101 -9.80 5.73 25.75
CA LYS A 101 -10.78 5.98 24.71
C LYS A 101 -10.23 6.87 23.59
N ALA A 102 -9.53 7.94 23.95
CA ALA A 102 -8.86 8.79 22.97
C ALA A 102 -7.75 8.04 22.19
N PHE A 103 -7.12 7.04 22.81
CA PHE A 103 -6.15 6.18 22.14
C PHE A 103 -6.83 5.25 21.12
N ASP A 104 -7.92 4.59 21.51
CA ASP A 104 -8.72 3.74 20.62
C ASP A 104 -9.22 4.50 19.39
N ASP A 105 -9.73 5.73 19.58
CA ASP A 105 -10.20 6.57 18.47
C ASP A 105 -9.07 6.94 17.50
N ARG A 106 -7.86 7.22 18.02
CA ARG A 106 -6.67 7.47 17.20
C ARG A 106 -6.22 6.22 16.45
N PHE A 107 -6.23 5.06 17.11
CA PHE A 107 -5.86 3.79 16.50
C PHE A 107 -6.82 3.44 15.36
N LYS A 108 -8.12 3.62 15.58
CA LYS A 108 -9.16 3.46 14.56
C LYS A 108 -8.94 4.37 13.35
N THR A 109 -8.62 5.64 13.59
CA THR A 109 -8.28 6.59 12.52
C THR A 109 -7.05 6.15 11.72
N PHE A 110 -6.07 5.53 12.38
CA PHE A 110 -4.88 5.00 11.72
C PHE A 110 -5.20 3.77 10.86
N ASP A 111 -6.05 2.88 11.37
CA ASP A 111 -6.52 1.69 10.65
C ASP A 111 -7.30 2.07 9.38
N ASP A 112 -8.18 3.08 9.47
CA ASP A 112 -8.91 3.62 8.33
C ASP A 112 -7.97 4.22 7.26
N LYS A 113 -6.89 4.89 7.69
CA LYS A 113 -5.86 5.40 6.77
C LYS A 113 -5.06 4.27 6.12
N PHE A 114 -4.73 3.23 6.88
CA PHE A 114 -4.04 2.05 6.34
C PHE A 114 -4.89 1.34 5.30
N LYS A 115 -6.19 1.17 5.56
CA LYS A 115 -7.14 0.61 4.60
C LYS A 115 -7.21 1.44 3.31
N THR A 116 -7.27 2.76 3.43
CA THR A 116 -7.25 3.67 2.28
C THR A 116 -5.96 3.54 1.47
N PHE A 117 -4.82 3.32 2.13
CA PHE A 117 -3.54 3.10 1.46
C PHE A 117 -3.51 1.76 0.72
N ASP A 118 -4.05 0.70 1.31
CA ASP A 118 -4.15 -0.62 0.71
C ASP A 118 -5.02 -0.62 -0.55
N ASP A 119 -6.17 0.07 -0.51
CA ASP A 119 -7.04 0.27 -1.67
C ASP A 119 -6.33 1.01 -2.82
N ARG A 120 -5.46 1.98 -2.49
CA ARG A 120 -4.65 2.70 -3.49
C ARG A 120 -3.59 1.80 -4.12
N ILE A 121 -2.93 0.95 -3.33
CA ILE A 121 -1.94 -0.03 -3.84
C ILE A 121 -2.64 -0.98 -4.82
N LYS A 122 -3.80 -1.53 -4.44
CA LYS A 122 -4.56 -2.42 -5.31
C LYS A 122 -4.92 -1.76 -6.65
N THR A 123 -5.30 -0.48 -6.62
CA THR A 123 -5.58 0.29 -7.84
C THR A 123 -4.33 0.43 -8.73
N PHE A 124 -3.14 0.63 -8.14
CA PHE A 124 -1.90 0.68 -8.90
C PHE A 124 -1.55 -0.68 -9.54
N ASP A 125 -1.76 -1.78 -8.83
CA ASP A 125 -1.51 -3.12 -9.39
C ASP A 125 -2.40 -3.39 -10.61
N GLU A 126 -3.69 -3.04 -10.54
CA GLU A 126 -4.62 -3.15 -11.65
C GLU A 126 -4.16 -2.33 -12.87
N GLN A 127 -3.66 -1.11 -12.64
CA GLN A 127 -3.11 -0.26 -13.72
C GLN A 127 -1.86 -0.86 -14.36
N ILE A 128 -0.95 -1.44 -13.56
CA ILE A 128 0.26 -2.09 -14.08
C ILE A 128 -0.11 -3.28 -14.98
N ILE A 129 -1.08 -4.09 -14.56
CA ILE A 129 -1.58 -5.23 -15.36
C ILE A 129 -2.17 -4.73 -16.69
N ALA A 130 -2.95 -3.66 -16.65
CA ALA A 130 -3.51 -3.06 -17.85
C ALA A 130 -2.42 -2.55 -18.80
N ILE A 131 -1.41 -1.86 -18.29
CA ILE A 131 -0.26 -1.38 -19.10
C ILE A 131 0.48 -2.55 -19.71
N ARG A 132 0.79 -3.59 -18.94
CA ARG A 132 1.48 -4.79 -19.45
C ARG A 132 0.71 -5.43 -20.58
N THR A 133 -0.61 -5.56 -20.44
CA THR A 133 -1.49 -6.09 -21.50
C THR A 133 -1.43 -5.25 -22.77
N VAL A 134 -1.36 -3.93 -22.65
CA VAL A 134 -1.23 -3.03 -23.81
C VAL A 134 0.15 -3.18 -24.46
N VAL A 135 1.22 -3.25 -23.67
CA VAL A 135 2.60 -3.42 -24.16
C VAL A 135 2.73 -4.75 -24.90
N ASP A 136 2.26 -5.86 -24.32
CA ASP A 136 2.31 -7.18 -24.95
C ASP A 136 1.56 -7.17 -26.31
N LYS A 137 0.43 -6.47 -26.38
CA LYS A 137 -0.31 -6.28 -27.65
C LYS A 137 0.47 -5.43 -28.66
N MET A 138 1.19 -4.40 -28.23
CA MET A 138 1.99 -3.56 -29.11
C MET A 138 3.21 -4.32 -29.65
N GLU A 139 3.94 -5.03 -28.79
CA GLU A 139 5.08 -5.86 -29.19
C GLU A 139 4.66 -6.91 -30.21
N TRP A 140 3.50 -7.56 -29.99
CA TRP A 140 2.94 -8.51 -30.94
C TRP A 140 2.66 -7.85 -32.30
N ARG A 141 2.06 -6.64 -32.33
CA ARG A 141 1.77 -5.90 -33.58
C ARG A 141 3.04 -5.49 -34.33
N GLU A 142 4.10 -5.14 -33.62
CA GLU A 142 5.38 -4.78 -34.24
C GLU A 142 6.03 -6.01 -34.88
N GLN A 143 6.07 -7.14 -34.17
CA GLN A 143 6.58 -8.41 -34.69
C GLN A 143 5.77 -8.89 -35.91
N GLU A 144 4.44 -8.76 -35.85
CA GLU A 144 3.51 -9.03 -36.93
C GLU A 144 3.86 -8.23 -38.19
N THR A 145 4.01 -6.92 -38.02
CA THR A 145 4.32 -6.00 -39.11
C THR A 145 5.69 -6.31 -39.73
N ALA A 146 6.69 -6.60 -38.90
CA ALA A 146 8.02 -6.98 -39.35
C ALA A 146 8.02 -8.31 -40.11
N ALA A 147 7.28 -9.32 -39.64
CA ALA A 147 7.17 -10.61 -40.29
C ALA A 147 6.45 -10.50 -41.65
N ARG A 148 5.36 -9.72 -41.73
CA ARG A 148 4.69 -9.41 -43.02
C ARG A 148 5.63 -8.67 -43.98
N ALA A 149 6.41 -7.71 -43.48
CA ALA A 149 7.41 -7.01 -44.29
C ALA A 149 8.48 -7.94 -44.86
N ARG A 150 8.94 -8.94 -44.09
CA ARG A 150 9.87 -9.96 -44.57
C ARG A 150 9.21 -10.87 -45.62
N ASN A 151 7.95 -11.26 -45.42
CA ASN A 151 7.23 -12.10 -46.38
C ASN A 151 7.00 -11.39 -47.73
N ARG A 152 6.87 -10.05 -47.76
CA ARG A 152 6.92 -9.27 -49.02
C ARG A 152 8.17 -9.54 -49.82
N SER A 153 9.34 -9.31 -49.21
CA SER A 153 10.63 -9.49 -49.88
C SER A 153 10.85 -10.94 -50.30
N ARG A 154 10.40 -11.91 -49.49
CA ARG A 154 10.52 -13.35 -49.80
C ARG A 154 9.63 -13.76 -50.97
N SER A 155 8.41 -13.22 -51.07
CA SER A 155 7.51 -13.44 -52.21
C SER A 155 8.14 -12.98 -53.51
N ALA A 156 8.72 -11.77 -53.52
CA ALA A 156 9.41 -11.23 -54.69
C ALA A 156 10.62 -12.08 -55.11
N ALA A 157 11.24 -12.79 -54.16
CA ALA A 157 12.37 -13.68 -54.40
C ALA A 157 11.97 -15.15 -54.66
N GLY A 158 10.68 -15.49 -54.65
CA GLY A 158 10.22 -16.88 -54.77
C GLY A 158 10.61 -17.77 -53.57
N ILE A 159 10.92 -17.16 -52.43
CA ILE A 159 11.34 -17.84 -51.20
C ILE A 159 10.10 -18.13 -50.33
N PRO A 160 9.99 -19.31 -49.70
CA PRO A 160 8.86 -19.67 -48.84
C PRO A 160 8.67 -18.69 -47.67
N TRP A 161 7.42 -18.41 -47.31
CA TRP A 161 7.08 -17.53 -46.20
C TRP A 161 7.56 -18.04 -44.84
N ILE A 162 7.80 -17.09 -43.93
CA ILE A 162 7.99 -17.38 -42.51
C ILE A 162 6.68 -17.17 -41.76
N ALA A 163 6.54 -17.85 -40.64
CA ALA A 163 5.37 -17.71 -39.78
C ALA A 163 5.25 -16.27 -39.26
N VAL A 164 4.02 -15.74 -39.28
CA VAL A 164 3.67 -14.48 -38.61
C VAL A 164 3.14 -14.79 -37.20
N PRO A 165 3.35 -13.91 -36.21
CA PRO A 165 2.83 -14.06 -34.85
C PRO A 165 1.31 -14.31 -34.74
N SER A 166 0.51 -13.87 -35.70
CA SER A 166 -0.92 -14.17 -35.82
C SER A 166 -1.26 -15.60 -36.21
N HIS A 167 -0.30 -16.40 -36.67
CA HIS A 167 -0.50 -17.84 -36.59
C HIS A 167 -0.64 -18.16 -35.11
N VAL A 168 -1.69 -18.88 -34.70
CA VAL A 168 -2.13 -19.16 -33.30
C VAL A 168 -1.02 -19.17 -32.22
N HIS A 169 0.22 -19.58 -32.52
CA HIS A 169 1.40 -19.39 -31.65
C HIS A 169 2.72 -19.16 -32.42
N GLY A 170 2.75 -18.35 -33.48
CA GLY A 170 3.93 -18.21 -34.36
C GLY A 170 4.35 -19.50 -35.07
N ARG A 171 3.43 -20.47 -35.18
CA ARG A 171 3.70 -21.77 -35.80
C ARG A 171 3.71 -21.65 -37.32
N SER A 172 4.54 -22.45 -37.99
CA SER A 172 4.60 -22.54 -39.45
C SER A 172 3.30 -23.01 -40.10
N ALA A 173 2.46 -23.73 -39.34
CA ALA A 173 1.09 -24.07 -39.67
C ALA A 173 0.19 -23.64 -38.50
N PRO A 174 -0.70 -22.65 -38.68
CA PRO A 174 -1.64 -22.27 -37.65
C PRO A 174 -2.55 -23.44 -37.26
N GLY A 175 -2.80 -23.60 -35.96
CA GLY A 175 -3.72 -24.63 -35.48
C GLY A 175 -5.14 -24.36 -35.99
N GLY A 176 -5.83 -25.41 -36.47
CA GLY A 176 -7.19 -25.30 -36.98
C GLY A 176 -7.32 -25.15 -38.50
N VAL A 177 -6.20 -25.08 -39.24
CA VAL A 177 -6.21 -25.02 -40.70
C VAL A 177 -5.60 -26.30 -41.28
N LYS A 178 -6.32 -26.98 -42.18
CA LYS A 178 -5.87 -28.29 -42.71
C LYS A 178 -4.74 -28.19 -43.73
N GLN A 179 -4.71 -27.10 -44.49
CA GLN A 179 -3.76 -26.89 -45.59
C GLN A 179 -2.79 -25.74 -45.27
N PRO A 180 -1.51 -26.03 -44.99
CA PRO A 180 -0.51 -25.01 -44.72
C PRO A 180 -0.14 -24.24 -46.00
N LEU A 181 0.02 -22.93 -45.89
CA LEU A 181 0.47 -22.06 -46.98
C LEU A 181 1.98 -21.85 -46.88
N LYS A 182 2.72 -22.13 -47.96
CA LYS A 182 4.16 -21.89 -48.06
C LYS A 182 4.49 -20.71 -48.96
N SER A 183 3.56 -20.32 -49.83
CA SER A 183 3.70 -19.27 -50.84
C SER A 183 2.35 -18.69 -51.28
N ILE A 184 2.37 -17.58 -52.03
CA ILE A 184 1.18 -17.00 -52.69
C ILE A 184 0.51 -18.02 -53.62
N ALA A 185 1.30 -18.86 -54.30
CA ALA A 185 0.76 -19.86 -55.21
C ALA A 185 -0.16 -20.86 -54.49
N ASP A 186 0.12 -21.17 -53.22
CA ASP A 186 -0.72 -22.05 -52.42
C ASP A 186 -2.09 -21.42 -52.11
N VAL A 187 -2.16 -20.08 -52.01
CA VAL A 187 -3.42 -19.35 -51.81
C VAL A 187 -4.33 -19.45 -53.03
N ILE A 188 -3.75 -19.41 -54.23
CA ILE A 188 -4.48 -19.57 -55.49
C ILE A 188 -5.12 -20.96 -55.55
N GLY A 189 -4.44 -21.98 -55.01
CA GLY A 189 -4.92 -23.36 -54.92
C GLY A 189 -5.91 -23.65 -53.79
N LEU A 190 -6.22 -22.69 -52.91
CA LEU A 190 -7.19 -22.92 -51.82
C LEU A 190 -8.61 -23.04 -52.37
N GLU A 191 -9.35 -24.03 -51.88
CA GLU A 191 -10.80 -24.17 -52.11
C GLU A 191 -11.61 -23.54 -50.98
N GLY A 192 -12.92 -23.31 -51.20
CA GLY A 192 -13.75 -22.44 -50.36
C GLY A 192 -13.70 -22.73 -48.86
N THR A 193 -13.70 -24.00 -48.44
CA THR A 193 -13.60 -24.36 -47.02
C THR A 193 -12.23 -24.05 -46.43
N ALA A 194 -11.14 -24.39 -47.13
CA ALA A 194 -9.78 -24.10 -46.67
C ALA A 194 -9.50 -22.59 -46.67
N LEU A 195 -10.04 -21.86 -47.67
CA LEU A 195 -9.95 -20.40 -47.72
C LEU A 195 -10.70 -19.75 -46.55
N GLY A 196 -11.92 -20.21 -46.25
CA GLY A 196 -12.69 -19.73 -45.09
C GLY A 196 -12.00 -20.00 -43.76
N GLU A 197 -11.33 -21.15 -43.59
CA GLU A 197 -10.50 -21.43 -42.40
C GLU A 197 -9.38 -20.38 -42.24
N TRP A 198 -8.69 -20.02 -43.33
CA TRP A 198 -7.65 -18.99 -43.31
C TRP A 198 -8.20 -17.57 -43.08
N LEU A 199 -9.33 -17.20 -43.70
CA LEU A 199 -9.96 -15.89 -43.50
C LEU A 199 -10.43 -15.72 -42.05
N ARG A 200 -11.09 -16.74 -41.49
CA ARG A 200 -11.53 -16.74 -40.09
C ARG A 200 -10.37 -16.70 -39.11
N LEU A 201 -9.26 -17.39 -39.39
CA LEU A 201 -8.05 -17.32 -38.57
C LEU A 201 -7.54 -15.88 -38.43
N TYR A 202 -7.66 -15.08 -39.49
CA TYR A 202 -7.23 -13.68 -39.50
C TYR A 202 -8.36 -12.67 -39.25
N GLU A 203 -9.55 -13.14 -38.87
CA GLU A 203 -10.74 -12.29 -38.66
C GLU A 203 -11.07 -11.39 -39.87
N ILE A 204 -10.76 -11.87 -41.09
CA ILE A 204 -11.10 -11.18 -42.33
C ILE A 204 -12.54 -11.57 -42.72
N GLU A 205 -13.39 -10.59 -42.97
CA GLU A 205 -14.77 -10.85 -43.41
C GLU A 205 -14.79 -11.60 -44.75
N GLU A 206 -15.59 -12.66 -44.83
CA GLU A 206 -15.77 -13.49 -46.02
C GLU A 206 -16.69 -12.79 -47.05
N THR A 207 -16.32 -11.60 -47.52
CA THR A 207 -17.12 -10.82 -48.48
C THR A 207 -16.69 -11.06 -49.92
N GLY A 208 -17.65 -11.03 -50.85
CA GLY A 208 -17.39 -11.07 -52.30
C GLY A 208 -17.30 -12.47 -52.89
N THR A 209 -16.75 -12.57 -54.10
CA THR A 209 -16.54 -13.85 -54.79
C THR A 209 -15.33 -14.59 -54.21
N LEU A 210 -15.19 -15.89 -54.50
CA LEU A 210 -14.00 -16.67 -54.12
C LEU A 210 -12.70 -16.03 -54.61
N ALA A 211 -12.72 -15.40 -55.80
CA ALA A 211 -11.56 -14.70 -56.34
C ALA A 211 -11.23 -13.44 -55.53
N ASP A 212 -12.25 -12.70 -55.09
CA ASP A 212 -12.08 -11.50 -54.24
C ASP A 212 -11.52 -11.91 -52.88
N GLN A 213 -12.09 -12.93 -52.25
CA GLN A 213 -11.63 -13.50 -50.98
C GLN A 213 -10.17 -13.96 -51.04
N LYS A 214 -9.78 -14.67 -52.11
CA LYS A 214 -8.38 -15.05 -52.35
C LYS A 214 -7.48 -13.83 -52.48
N ARG A 215 -7.92 -12.83 -53.23
CA ARG A 215 -7.17 -11.59 -53.41
C ARG A 215 -6.99 -10.85 -52.10
N THR A 216 -8.04 -10.70 -51.30
CA THR A 216 -7.98 -10.11 -49.96
C THR A 216 -6.99 -10.85 -49.05
N LEU A 217 -7.01 -12.18 -49.05
CA LEU A 217 -6.05 -12.97 -48.27
C LEU A 217 -4.62 -12.80 -48.78
N ILE A 218 -4.41 -12.75 -50.10
CA ILE A 218 -3.09 -12.48 -50.70
C ILE A 218 -2.59 -11.10 -50.30
N ASP A 219 -3.41 -10.07 -50.45
CA ASP A 219 -3.08 -8.68 -50.11
C ASP A 219 -2.73 -8.56 -48.61
N PHE A 220 -3.52 -9.22 -47.75
CA PHE A 220 -3.26 -9.30 -46.31
C PHE A 220 -1.93 -10.00 -45.97
N LEU A 221 -1.70 -11.20 -46.50
CA LEU A 221 -0.51 -12.01 -46.21
C LEU A 221 0.77 -11.42 -46.82
N SER A 222 0.64 -10.77 -47.96
CA SER A 222 1.70 -9.97 -48.57
C SER A 222 1.83 -8.59 -47.91
N GLY A 223 1.01 -8.24 -46.91
CA GLY A 223 1.06 -6.96 -46.24
C GLY A 223 0.89 -5.76 -47.19
N VAL A 224 0.26 -5.95 -48.33
CA VAL A 224 -0.24 -4.87 -49.18
C VAL A 224 -1.53 -4.39 -48.52
N SER A 225 -1.40 -3.56 -47.49
CA SER A 225 -2.55 -3.00 -46.78
C SER A 225 -3.15 -1.85 -47.57
N HIS A 226 -4.48 -1.83 -47.68
CA HIS A 226 -5.27 -0.59 -47.69
C HIS A 226 -5.21 0.08 -46.32
#